data_AF-C5LJU7-F1
#
_entry.id   AF-C5LJU7-F1
#
_cell.length_a   1.000
_cell.length_b   1.000
_cell.length_c   1.000
_cell.angle_alpha   90.00
_cell.angle_beta   90.00
_cell.angle_gamma   90.00
#
_symmetry.space_group_name_H-M   'P 1'
#
loop_
_entity.id
_entity.type
_entity.pdbx_description
1 polymer ?
#
loop_
_entity_poly.entity_id
_entity_poly.type
_entity_poly.pdbx_seq_one_letter_code
_entity_poly.pdbx_strand_id
1 'polypeptide(L)'
;MGGLKIDTSSHVIGEGDKPIRGLYAAGEVMGGVHGNNRLGGNSLLDCVAYGRISGKDLMDTFFQSAKPVALKDLATGRTEPRRPAIVVGGGLAGFSAANTILERGGEVILIDKSAFCGGNSSKATSGINGSCTKTQKRLGIKDSNELFEFDCMKGGSKNPQLIKTMVEASGASVEWLMDNFDLDLSLLSRLGGHSVERTHRGKERFPGMTITYAEMQMAEAISKALPDRMTKGDVVGVKYEKGGKTYTLEGPVILATGGYGADFSKMVS
;
A
#
# COMPACT_ATOMS: atom_id res chain seq x y z
N MET A 1 1.01 -13.02 12.77
CA MET A 1 -0.09 -12.04 12.56
C MET A 1 -1.20 -12.68 11.72
N GLY A 2 -2.48 -12.39 12.00
CA GLY A 2 -3.62 -12.87 11.19
C GLY A 2 -3.93 -11.93 10.02
N GLY A 3 -4.84 -12.33 9.12
CA GLY A 3 -5.28 -11.52 7.97
C GLY A 3 -5.70 -12.38 6.78
N LEU A 4 -6.06 -11.74 5.67
CA LEU A 4 -6.43 -12.40 4.42
C LEU A 4 -5.23 -13.10 3.80
N LYS A 5 -5.38 -14.37 3.43
CA LYS A 5 -4.35 -15.09 2.67
C LYS A 5 -4.22 -14.46 1.28
N ILE A 6 -2.98 -14.20 0.84
CA ILE A 6 -2.69 -13.63 -0.47
C ILE A 6 -1.60 -14.41 -1.21
N ASP A 7 -1.55 -14.28 -2.53
CA ASP A 7 -0.36 -14.62 -3.33
C ASP A 7 0.63 -13.44 -3.45
N THR A 8 1.73 -13.65 -4.19
CA THR A 8 2.77 -12.63 -4.40
C THR A 8 2.32 -11.45 -5.29
N SER A 9 1.16 -11.56 -5.94
CA SER A 9 0.55 -10.47 -6.71
C SER A 9 -0.57 -9.77 -5.92
N SER A 10 -0.68 -10.07 -4.62
CA SER A 10 -1.66 -9.51 -3.70
C SER A 10 -3.12 -9.96 -3.93
N HIS A 11 -3.36 -11.00 -4.74
CA HIS A 11 -4.70 -11.55 -4.88
C HIS A 11 -5.15 -12.23 -3.60
N VAL A 12 -6.39 -12.00 -3.17
CA VAL A 12 -6.97 -12.72 -2.03
C VAL A 12 -7.21 -14.17 -2.44
N ILE A 13 -6.72 -15.10 -1.63
CA ILE A 13 -6.88 -16.54 -1.85
C ILE A 13 -8.14 -17.02 -1.14
N GLY A 14 -9.06 -17.57 -1.94
CA GLY A 14 -10.34 -18.11 -1.48
C GLY A 14 -10.32 -19.63 -1.32
N GLU A 15 -11.50 -20.23 -1.47
CA GLU A 15 -11.67 -21.67 -1.39
C GLU A 15 -10.86 -22.42 -2.45
N GLY A 16 -10.34 -23.60 -2.08
CA GLY A 16 -9.55 -24.44 -2.99
C GLY A 16 -8.16 -23.87 -3.32
N ASP A 17 -7.65 -22.93 -2.52
CA ASP A 17 -6.34 -22.28 -2.70
C ASP A 17 -6.21 -21.51 -4.02
N LYS A 18 -7.33 -20.97 -4.51
CA LYS A 18 -7.39 -20.22 -5.77
C LYS A 18 -7.58 -18.72 -5.51
N PRO A 19 -6.94 -17.85 -6.32
CA PRO A 19 -7.22 -16.42 -6.31
C PRO A 19 -8.70 -16.12 -6.58
N ILE A 20 -9.27 -15.24 -5.76
CA ILE A 20 -10.58 -14.64 -6.02
C ILE A 20 -10.35 -13.53 -7.03
N ARG A 21 -10.76 -13.76 -8.28
CA ARG A 21 -10.57 -12.82 -9.38
C ARG A 21 -11.17 -11.45 -9.01
N GLY A 22 -10.36 -10.39 -9.14
CA GLY A 22 -10.79 -9.01 -8.90
C GLY A 22 -10.77 -8.59 -7.44
N LEU A 23 -10.33 -9.45 -6.52
CA LEU A 23 -10.19 -9.13 -5.10
C LEU A 23 -8.72 -9.19 -4.67
N TYR A 24 -8.22 -8.05 -4.21
CA TYR A 24 -6.85 -7.86 -3.73
C TYR A 24 -6.86 -7.40 -2.28
N ALA A 25 -5.75 -7.59 -1.59
CA ALA A 25 -5.53 -7.06 -0.24
C ALA A 25 -4.15 -6.38 -0.15
N ALA A 26 -4.07 -5.28 0.59
CA ALA A 26 -2.84 -4.51 0.79
C ALA A 26 -2.71 -3.99 2.23
N GLY A 27 -1.48 -3.95 2.75
CA GLY A 27 -1.19 -3.49 4.11
C GLY A 27 -1.66 -4.45 5.20
N GLU A 28 -1.98 -3.95 6.39
CA GLU A 28 -2.17 -4.78 7.59
C GLU A 28 -3.42 -5.70 7.58
N VAL A 29 -4.25 -5.64 6.54
CA VAL A 29 -5.35 -6.60 6.35
C VAL A 29 -4.84 -7.94 5.79
N MET A 30 -3.64 -7.97 5.20
CA MET A 30 -3.01 -9.17 4.67
C MET A 30 -2.48 -10.04 5.80
N GLY A 31 -2.65 -11.36 5.67
CA GLY A 31 -2.07 -12.36 6.53
C GLY A 31 -0.78 -12.93 5.97
N GLY A 32 0.03 -13.53 6.83
CA GLY A 32 1.12 -14.41 6.42
C GLY A 32 2.45 -13.73 6.07
N VAL A 33 2.51 -12.43 5.81
CA VAL A 33 3.77 -11.72 5.54
C VAL A 33 4.71 -11.80 6.75
N HIS A 34 4.21 -11.44 7.94
CA HIS A 34 4.98 -11.46 9.18
C HIS A 34 4.59 -12.61 10.11
N GLY A 35 5.57 -13.09 10.87
CA GLY A 35 5.42 -14.17 11.84
C GLY A 35 4.88 -13.72 13.20
N ASN A 36 5.56 -14.19 14.25
CA ASN A 36 5.29 -13.79 15.63
C ASN A 36 5.75 -12.36 15.90
N ASN A 37 6.82 -11.93 15.23
CA ASN A 37 7.33 -10.58 15.32
C ASN A 37 7.44 -9.94 13.94
N ARG A 38 7.11 -8.64 13.87
CA ARG A 38 7.30 -7.82 12.67
C ARG A 38 8.53 -6.95 12.88
N LEU A 39 9.43 -6.94 11.90
CA LEU A 39 10.62 -6.08 11.96
C LEU A 39 10.19 -4.60 11.96
N GLY A 40 10.79 -3.79 12.84
CA GLY A 40 10.43 -2.37 12.99
C GLY A 40 10.54 -1.62 11.65
N GLY A 41 9.59 -0.75 11.33
CA GLY A 41 9.54 -0.05 10.03
C GLY A 41 8.92 -0.85 8.87
N ASN A 42 8.75 -2.17 8.99
CA ASN A 42 8.06 -2.96 7.95
C ASN A 42 6.57 -2.61 7.85
N SER A 43 5.95 -2.05 8.90
CA SER A 43 4.53 -1.65 8.84
C SER A 43 4.24 -0.64 7.74
N LEU A 44 5.12 0.34 7.53
CA LEU A 44 4.96 1.33 6.46
C LEU A 44 5.35 0.73 5.11
N LEU A 45 6.39 -0.11 5.09
CA LEU A 45 6.82 -0.82 3.90
C LEU A 45 5.73 -1.75 3.36
N ASP A 46 5.06 -2.53 4.23
CA ASP A 46 3.93 -3.40 3.85
C ASP A 46 2.85 -2.62 3.12
N CYS A 47 2.47 -1.47 3.69
CA CYS A 47 1.45 -0.60 3.12
C CYS A 47 1.84 -0.13 1.73
N VAL A 48 3.05 0.43 1.59
CA VAL A 48 3.48 1.02 0.31
C VAL A 48 3.77 -0.06 -0.72
N ALA A 49 4.56 -1.08 -0.38
CA ALA A 49 4.95 -2.13 -1.30
C ALA A 49 3.73 -2.89 -1.84
N TYR A 50 2.87 -3.42 -0.95
CA TYR A 50 1.69 -4.17 -1.41
C TYR A 50 0.56 -3.29 -1.94
N GLY A 51 0.45 -2.03 -1.49
CA GLY A 51 -0.42 -1.04 -2.14
C GLY A 51 -0.02 -0.85 -3.61
N ARG A 52 1.27 -0.68 -3.88
CA ARG A 52 1.79 -0.54 -5.24
C ARG A 52 1.70 -1.84 -6.05
N ILE A 53 2.00 -3.00 -5.47
CA ILE A 53 1.88 -4.29 -6.14
C ILE A 53 0.43 -4.55 -6.56
N SER A 54 -0.52 -4.40 -5.63
CA SER A 54 -1.94 -4.61 -5.91
C SER A 54 -2.48 -3.63 -6.96
N GLY A 55 -2.17 -2.33 -6.84
CA GLY A 55 -2.58 -1.33 -7.83
C GLY A 55 -1.99 -1.59 -9.22
N LYS A 56 -0.72 -2.04 -9.30
CA LYS A 56 -0.07 -2.42 -10.55
C LYS A 56 -0.74 -3.62 -11.21
N ASP A 57 -0.87 -4.73 -10.48
CA ASP A 57 -1.42 -5.97 -11.02
C ASP A 57 -2.88 -5.78 -11.45
N LEU A 58 -3.68 -5.11 -10.62
CA LEU A 58 -5.09 -4.79 -10.95
C LEU A 58 -5.20 -4.03 -12.27
N MET A 59 -4.34 -3.03 -12.49
CA MET A 59 -4.34 -2.25 -13.73
C MET A 59 -3.91 -3.08 -14.94
N ASP A 60 -2.89 -3.92 -14.79
CA ASP A 60 -2.40 -4.78 -15.86
C ASP A 60 -3.45 -5.87 -16.22
N THR A 61 -4.17 -6.39 -15.22
CA THR A 61 -5.15 -7.47 -15.39
C THR A 61 -6.50 -7.00 -15.95
N PHE A 62 -7.03 -5.86 -15.49
CA PHE A 62 -8.41 -5.45 -15.78
C PHE A 62 -8.53 -4.30 -16.78
N PHE A 63 -7.49 -3.49 -16.93
CA PHE A 63 -7.61 -2.22 -17.66
C PHE A 63 -6.63 -2.08 -18.82
N GLN A 64 -5.78 -3.09 -19.07
CA GLN A 64 -4.79 -3.13 -20.17
C GLN A 64 -4.03 -1.81 -20.25
N SER A 65 -3.14 -1.61 -19.27
CA SER A 65 -2.39 -0.40 -18.98
C SER A 65 -2.27 0.61 -20.14
N ALA A 66 -2.82 1.81 -19.92
CA ALA A 66 -2.41 2.97 -20.69
C ALA A 66 -0.93 3.30 -20.35
N LYS A 67 -0.23 4.01 -21.24
CA LYS A 67 1.15 4.46 -20.97
C LYS A 67 1.21 5.11 -19.58
N PRO A 68 2.17 4.73 -18.70
CA PRO A 68 2.34 5.37 -17.41
C PRO A 68 2.42 6.89 -17.57
N VAL A 69 1.69 7.61 -16.72
CA VAL A 69 1.63 9.07 -16.69
C VAL A 69 2.20 9.52 -15.34
N ALA A 70 3.08 10.52 -15.33
CA ALA A 70 3.54 11.05 -14.06
C ALA A 70 2.36 11.69 -13.31
N LEU A 71 2.25 11.50 -11.99
CA LEU A 71 1.13 12.03 -11.19
C LEU A 71 0.93 13.54 -11.39
N LYS A 72 2.05 14.28 -11.47
CA LYS A 72 2.08 15.72 -11.72
C LYS A 72 1.49 16.15 -13.08
N ASP A 73 1.48 15.23 -14.06
CA ASP A 73 1.05 15.51 -15.43
C ASP A 73 -0.44 15.14 -15.66
N LEU A 74 -1.12 14.55 -14.67
CA LEU A 74 -2.55 14.16 -14.74
C LEU A 74 -3.54 15.34 -14.74
N ALA A 75 -3.05 16.58 -14.80
CA ALA A 75 -3.85 17.81 -14.71
C ALA A 75 -4.57 18.21 -16.03
N THR A 76 -4.45 17.44 -17.11
CA THR A 76 -4.93 17.85 -18.45
C THR A 76 -6.29 17.27 -18.86
N GLY A 77 -7.03 16.63 -17.94
CA GLY A 77 -8.32 16.02 -18.25
C GLY A 77 -8.20 14.65 -18.94
N ARG A 78 -9.21 13.80 -18.74
CA ARG A 78 -9.36 12.52 -19.46
C ARG A 78 -10.47 12.66 -20.50
N THR A 79 -10.29 12.03 -21.66
CA THR A 79 -11.20 12.18 -22.80
C THR A 79 -12.33 11.14 -22.83
N GLU A 80 -12.23 10.05 -22.05
CA GLU A 80 -13.22 8.95 -22.08
C GLU A 80 -13.47 8.36 -20.68
N PRO A 81 -14.73 8.00 -20.33
CA PRO A 81 -15.06 7.32 -19.08
C PRO A 81 -14.41 5.93 -18.98
N ARG A 82 -13.90 5.56 -17.81
CA ARG A 82 -13.40 4.19 -17.52
C ARG A 82 -14.15 3.60 -16.35
N ARG A 83 -14.24 2.27 -16.27
CA ARG A 83 -14.71 1.62 -15.03
C ARG A 83 -13.66 1.88 -13.93
N PRO A 84 -14.05 2.33 -12.74
CA PRO A 84 -13.08 2.62 -11.69
C PRO A 84 -12.61 1.34 -11.00
N ALA A 85 -11.35 1.32 -10.57
CA ALA A 85 -10.90 0.45 -9.50
C ALA A 85 -11.45 0.96 -8.16
N ILE A 86 -11.69 0.07 -7.20
CA ILE A 86 -12.20 0.44 -5.88
C ILE A 86 -11.12 0.14 -4.84
N VAL A 87 -10.84 1.11 -3.98
CA VAL A 87 -9.95 0.95 -2.84
C VAL A 87 -10.74 1.17 -1.54
N VAL A 88 -10.68 0.20 -0.62
CA VAL A 88 -11.39 0.27 0.67
C VAL A 88 -10.38 0.47 1.81
N GLY A 89 -10.35 1.67 2.37
CA GLY A 89 -9.48 2.10 3.45
C GLY A 89 -8.53 3.21 3.00
N GLY A 90 -8.71 4.42 3.52
CA GLY A 90 -7.90 5.61 3.33
C GLY A 90 -6.70 5.68 4.28
N GLY A 91 -6.06 4.54 4.56
CA GLY A 91 -4.74 4.49 5.17
C GLY A 91 -3.62 4.59 4.12
N LEU A 92 -2.37 4.49 4.56
CA LEU A 92 -1.22 4.50 3.64
C LEU A 92 -1.34 3.45 2.53
N ALA A 93 -1.70 2.20 2.86
CA ALA A 93 -1.83 1.15 1.86
C ALA A 93 -2.85 1.47 0.75
N GLY A 94 -3.97 2.09 1.14
CA GLY A 94 -5.02 2.47 0.19
C GLY A 94 -4.61 3.64 -0.68
N PHE A 95 -3.95 4.66 -0.11
CA PHE A 95 -3.41 5.74 -0.93
C PHE A 95 -2.27 5.28 -1.84
N SER A 96 -1.40 4.37 -1.40
CA SER A 96 -0.34 3.84 -2.27
C SER A 96 -0.93 3.04 -3.44
N ALA A 97 -2.00 2.27 -3.20
CA ALA A 97 -2.76 1.62 -4.26
C ALA A 97 -3.44 2.63 -5.20
N ALA A 98 -4.13 3.64 -4.64
CA ALA A 98 -4.84 4.64 -5.41
C ALA A 98 -3.90 5.47 -6.31
N ASN A 99 -2.79 5.96 -5.76
CA ASN A 99 -1.78 6.69 -6.52
C ASN A 99 -1.15 5.80 -7.61
N THR A 100 -0.91 4.51 -7.33
CA THR A 100 -0.40 3.59 -8.36
C THR A 100 -1.40 3.35 -9.49
N ILE A 101 -2.69 3.24 -9.18
CA ILE A 101 -3.75 3.15 -10.19
C ILE A 101 -3.78 4.42 -11.06
N LEU A 102 -3.69 5.60 -10.42
CA LEU A 102 -3.66 6.89 -11.11
C LEU A 102 -2.43 7.03 -12.02
N GLU A 103 -1.23 6.66 -11.55
CA GLU A 103 0.02 6.63 -12.34
C GLU A 103 -0.09 5.76 -13.60
N ARG A 104 -0.95 4.75 -13.57
CA ARG A 104 -1.22 3.84 -14.68
C ARG A 104 -2.37 4.30 -15.57
N GLY A 105 -2.85 5.52 -15.37
CA GLY A 105 -3.95 6.10 -16.13
C GLY A 105 -5.33 5.52 -15.76
N GLY A 106 -5.42 4.79 -14.66
CA GLY A 106 -6.67 4.20 -14.16
C GLY A 106 -7.51 5.18 -13.37
N GLU A 107 -8.81 4.94 -13.29
CA GLU A 107 -9.73 5.67 -12.40
C GLU A 107 -9.88 4.91 -11.09
N VAL A 108 -9.97 5.62 -9.97
CA VAL A 108 -10.06 5.00 -8.65
C VAL A 108 -11.12 5.69 -7.80
N ILE A 109 -11.95 4.90 -7.13
CA ILE A 109 -12.80 5.35 -6.04
C ILE A 109 -12.25 4.80 -4.73
N LEU A 110 -11.81 5.69 -3.85
CA LEU A 110 -11.39 5.34 -2.50
C LEU A 110 -12.52 5.59 -1.51
N ILE A 111 -12.83 4.59 -0.67
CA ILE A 111 -13.81 4.71 0.41
C ILE A 111 -13.11 4.47 1.74
N ASP A 112 -13.38 5.31 2.73
CA ASP A 112 -13.03 5.07 4.13
C ASP A 112 -14.29 5.13 5.00
N LYS A 113 -14.30 4.36 6.10
CA LYS A 113 -15.37 4.38 7.10
C LYS A 113 -15.26 5.57 8.05
N SER A 114 -14.05 6.09 8.24
CA SER A 114 -13.72 7.17 9.15
C SER A 114 -13.97 8.52 8.48
N ALA A 115 -14.33 9.52 9.30
CA ALA A 115 -14.52 10.88 8.83
C ALA A 115 -13.22 11.53 8.30
N PHE A 116 -12.07 11.03 8.74
CA PHE A 116 -10.74 11.48 8.31
C PHE A 116 -9.89 10.28 7.92
N CYS A 117 -9.19 10.41 6.80
CA CYS A 117 -8.24 9.41 6.31
C CYS A 117 -6.91 9.46 7.09
N GLY A 118 -6.12 8.40 6.99
CA GLY A 118 -4.75 8.28 7.51
C GLY A 118 -4.48 7.00 8.29
N GLY A 119 -5.50 6.48 9.00
CA GLY A 119 -5.42 5.23 9.77
C GLY A 119 -4.24 5.18 10.76
N ASN A 120 -3.80 3.97 11.12
CA ASN A 120 -2.65 3.77 12.02
C ASN A 120 -1.32 4.23 11.41
N SER A 121 -1.21 4.22 10.07
CA SER A 121 0.03 4.59 9.37
C SER A 121 0.44 6.03 9.67
N SER A 122 -0.53 6.94 9.80
CA SER A 122 -0.29 8.34 10.19
C SER A 122 0.37 8.52 11.57
N LYS A 123 0.29 7.51 12.44
CA LYS A 123 0.85 7.54 13.81
C LYS A 123 2.23 6.90 13.90
N ALA A 124 2.75 6.33 12.81
CA ALA A 124 4.04 5.63 12.83
C ALA A 124 5.22 6.62 12.91
N THR A 125 6.13 6.39 13.84
CA THR A 125 7.24 7.30 14.16
C THR A 125 8.61 6.80 13.70
N SER A 126 8.75 5.50 13.43
CA SER A 126 10.05 4.86 13.22
C SER A 126 10.69 5.17 11.87
N GLY A 127 9.87 5.29 10.82
CA GLY A 127 10.31 5.35 9.42
C GLY A 127 9.92 4.10 8.62
N ILE A 128 10.27 4.10 7.33
CA ILE A 128 9.96 3.07 6.35
C ILE A 128 11.23 2.30 5.96
N ASN A 129 11.18 0.98 5.86
CA ASN A 129 12.35 0.20 5.46
C ASN A 129 12.54 0.17 3.94
N GLY A 130 13.79 0.21 3.48
CA GLY A 130 14.16 -0.03 2.09
C GLY A 130 15.60 -0.52 2.00
N SER A 131 15.82 -1.65 1.31
CA SER A 131 17.15 -2.14 0.97
C SER A 131 17.58 -1.64 -0.41
N CYS A 132 18.89 -1.64 -0.64
CA CYS A 132 19.53 -1.30 -1.92
C CYS A 132 19.21 0.11 -2.45
N THR A 133 18.79 1.06 -1.60
CA THR A 133 18.35 2.39 -2.02
C THR A 133 19.51 3.29 -2.47
N LYS A 134 19.23 4.28 -3.33
CA LYS A 134 20.17 5.37 -3.66
C LYS A 134 20.75 6.05 -2.40
N THR A 135 19.93 6.22 -1.36
CA THR A 135 20.35 6.84 -0.09
C THR A 135 21.34 5.96 0.69
N GLN A 136 21.11 4.65 0.79
CA GLN A 136 22.09 3.73 1.39
C GLN A 136 23.42 3.75 0.63
N LYS A 137 23.37 3.72 -0.72
CA LYS A 137 24.57 3.79 -1.56
C LYS A 137 25.36 5.08 -1.33
N ARG A 138 24.69 6.24 -1.29
CA ARG A 138 25.32 7.55 -1.03
C ARG A 138 26.02 7.59 0.33
N LEU A 139 25.46 6.91 1.33
CA LEU A 139 26.00 6.85 2.69
C LEU A 139 26.99 5.69 2.91
N GLY A 140 27.32 4.93 1.85
CA GLY A 140 28.27 3.82 1.93
C GLY A 140 27.76 2.59 2.69
N ILE A 141 26.45 2.48 2.93
CA ILE A 141 25.83 1.35 3.62
C ILE A 141 25.71 0.16 2.66
N LYS A 142 26.27 -0.97 3.07
CA LYS A 142 26.23 -2.23 2.32
C LYS A 142 25.05 -3.06 2.81
N ASP A 143 23.91 -2.93 2.13
CA ASP A 143 22.71 -3.74 2.36
C ASP A 143 22.39 -4.59 1.13
N SER A 144 21.59 -5.64 1.31
CA SER A 144 21.09 -6.47 0.21
C SER A 144 19.68 -6.97 0.50
N ASN A 145 18.96 -7.40 -0.54
CA ASN A 145 17.63 -7.97 -0.37
C ASN A 145 17.72 -9.28 0.42
N GLU A 146 18.73 -10.12 0.17
CA GLU A 146 18.95 -11.37 0.88
C GLU A 146 19.20 -11.13 2.38
N LEU A 147 19.96 -10.09 2.72
CA LEU A 147 20.21 -9.71 4.12
C LEU A 147 18.94 -9.19 4.80
N PHE A 148 18.13 -8.41 4.09
CA PHE A 148 16.88 -7.89 4.61
C PHE A 148 15.81 -9.00 4.74
N GLU A 149 15.72 -9.93 3.79
CA GLU A 149 14.90 -11.13 3.89
C GLU A 149 15.31 -11.97 5.11
N PHE A 150 16.61 -12.20 5.29
CA PHE A 150 17.14 -12.92 6.45
C PHE A 150 16.71 -12.27 7.77
N ASP A 151 16.81 -10.94 7.88
CA ASP A 151 16.36 -10.22 9.08
C ASP A 151 14.84 -10.32 9.31
N CYS A 152 14.05 -10.27 8.24
CA CYS A 152 12.59 -10.46 8.33
C CYS A 152 12.23 -11.88 8.78
N MET A 153 12.90 -12.90 8.25
CA MET A 153 12.61 -14.31 8.55
C MET A 153 12.87 -14.67 10.01
N LYS A 154 13.80 -13.98 10.70
CA LYS A 154 13.98 -14.11 12.16
C LYS A 154 12.71 -13.77 12.95
N GLY A 155 11.79 -12.99 12.39
CA GLY A 155 10.47 -12.70 12.97
C GLY A 155 9.50 -13.89 12.96
N GLY A 156 9.88 -15.02 12.37
CA GLY A 156 9.10 -16.26 12.36
C GLY A 156 8.03 -16.32 11.28
N SER A 157 8.22 -15.60 10.16
CA SER A 157 7.29 -15.71 9.02
C SER A 157 7.30 -17.14 8.46
N LYS A 158 6.12 -17.62 8.06
CA LYS A 158 5.95 -18.92 7.40
C LYS A 158 5.82 -18.81 5.88
N ASN A 159 5.83 -17.59 5.32
CA ASN A 159 5.65 -17.34 3.89
C ASN A 159 6.85 -16.55 3.32
N PRO A 160 7.99 -17.22 3.05
CA PRO A 160 9.19 -16.56 2.57
C PRO A 160 9.00 -15.85 1.22
N GLN A 161 8.10 -16.33 0.37
CA GLN A 161 7.79 -15.70 -0.93
C GLN A 161 7.16 -14.32 -0.76
N LEU A 162 6.32 -14.13 0.26
CA LEU A 162 5.72 -12.82 0.56
C LEU A 162 6.78 -11.85 1.10
N ILE A 163 7.63 -12.31 2.03
CA ILE A 163 8.76 -11.52 2.52
C ILE A 163 9.68 -11.09 1.37
N LYS A 164 10.06 -12.04 0.50
CA LYS A 164 10.88 -11.77 -0.68
C LYS A 164 10.25 -10.71 -1.59
N THR A 165 8.96 -10.87 -1.92
CA THR A 165 8.21 -9.91 -2.74
C THR A 165 8.25 -8.49 -2.13
N MET A 166 7.99 -8.37 -0.83
CA MET A 166 8.03 -7.09 -0.12
C MET A 166 9.44 -6.48 -0.13
N VAL A 167 10.47 -7.28 0.16
CA VAL A 167 11.85 -6.83 0.24
C VAL A 167 12.37 -6.39 -1.13
N GLU A 168 12.10 -7.16 -2.19
CA GLU A 168 12.45 -6.81 -3.56
C GLU A 168 11.81 -5.49 -4.01
N ALA A 169 10.57 -5.21 -3.58
CA ALA A 169 9.87 -3.97 -3.85
C ALA A 169 10.32 -2.79 -2.96
N SER A 170 11.10 -3.04 -1.89
CA SER A 170 11.29 -2.06 -0.82
C SER A 170 12.10 -0.83 -1.24
N GLY A 171 13.24 -1.02 -1.91
CA GLY A 171 14.08 0.08 -2.36
C GLY A 171 13.36 1.00 -3.34
N ALA A 172 12.69 0.41 -4.34
CA ALA A 172 11.89 1.14 -5.30
C ALA A 172 10.66 1.83 -4.68
N SER A 173 10.16 1.33 -3.54
CA SER A 173 9.07 1.96 -2.78
C SER A 173 9.51 3.20 -2.03
N VAL A 174 10.69 3.16 -1.41
CA VAL A 174 11.28 4.36 -0.81
C VAL A 174 11.58 5.41 -1.88
N GLU A 175 12.17 5.01 -3.00
CA GLU A 175 12.50 5.94 -4.09
C GLU A 175 11.25 6.55 -4.72
N TRP A 176 10.19 5.76 -4.92
CA TRP A 176 8.91 6.27 -5.40
C TRP A 176 8.31 7.33 -4.48
N LEU A 177 8.36 7.13 -3.16
CA LEU A 177 7.91 8.12 -2.19
C LEU A 177 8.71 9.43 -2.30
N MET A 178 10.04 9.33 -2.42
CA MET A 178 10.91 10.49 -2.55
C MET A 178 10.65 11.23 -3.88
N ASP A 179 10.60 10.51 -4.99
CA ASP A 179 10.59 11.07 -6.33
C ASP A 179 9.20 11.62 -6.73
N ASN A 180 8.11 10.96 -6.33
CA ASN A 180 6.75 11.34 -6.76
C ASN A 180 5.99 12.22 -5.76
N PHE A 181 6.44 12.28 -4.50
CA PHE A 181 5.79 13.08 -3.45
C PHE A 181 6.72 14.09 -2.80
N ASP A 182 7.93 14.27 -3.35
CA ASP A 182 8.97 15.20 -2.85
C ASP A 182 9.28 15.02 -1.36
N LEU A 183 9.37 13.75 -0.94
CA LEU A 183 9.57 13.39 0.46
C LEU A 183 11.05 13.28 0.81
N ASP A 184 11.47 13.97 1.87
CA ASP A 184 12.77 13.72 2.50
C ASP A 184 12.73 12.40 3.28
N LEU A 185 13.36 11.38 2.72
CA LEU A 185 13.61 10.07 3.35
C LEU A 185 15.12 9.76 3.37
N SER A 186 15.94 10.80 3.50
CA SER A 186 17.39 10.73 3.34
C SER A 186 18.16 10.31 4.59
N LEU A 187 17.53 10.35 5.78
CA LEU A 187 18.13 9.88 7.02
C LEU A 187 17.89 8.39 7.19
N LEU A 188 18.90 7.70 7.73
CA LEU A 188 18.86 6.27 7.98
C LEU A 188 19.01 5.96 9.46
N SER A 189 18.29 4.94 9.90
CA SER A 189 18.40 4.39 11.25
C SER A 189 18.44 2.87 11.18
N ARG A 190 19.12 2.26 12.15
CA ARG A 190 19.10 0.83 12.39
C ARG A 190 18.21 0.56 13.59
N LEU A 191 17.04 -0.03 13.36
CA LEU A 191 16.15 -0.46 14.44
C LEU A 191 16.54 -1.85 14.95
N GLY A 192 15.95 -2.26 16.08
CA GLY A 192 16.14 -3.60 16.64
C GLY A 192 15.80 -4.70 15.63
N GLY A 193 16.65 -5.73 15.56
CA GLY A 193 16.51 -6.88 14.66
C GLY A 193 17.14 -6.69 13.27
N HIS A 194 17.48 -5.46 12.88
CA HIS A 194 18.17 -5.19 11.62
C HIS A 194 19.68 -5.48 11.72
N SER A 195 20.23 -6.04 10.65
CA SER A 195 21.68 -6.23 10.49
C SER A 195 22.38 -4.93 10.09
N VAL A 196 21.73 -4.06 9.30
CA VAL A 196 22.27 -2.74 8.87
C VAL A 196 21.19 -1.66 8.88
N GLU A 197 21.60 -0.40 8.77
CA GLU A 197 20.74 0.78 8.64
C GLU A 197 19.92 0.73 7.34
N ARG A 198 18.59 0.62 7.47
CA ARG A 198 17.67 0.61 6.31
C ARG A 198 16.33 1.26 6.59
N THR A 199 16.13 1.78 7.79
CA THR A 199 14.91 2.51 8.13
C THR A 199 15.09 3.96 7.71
N HIS A 200 14.43 4.33 6.62
CA HIS A 200 14.40 5.66 6.04
C HIS A 200 13.42 6.57 6.77
N ARG A 201 13.85 7.81 6.98
CA ARG A 201 13.05 8.88 7.59
C ARG A 201 13.55 10.25 7.15
N GLY A 202 12.70 11.26 7.31
CA GLY A 202 13.06 12.67 7.13
C GLY A 202 13.53 13.31 8.43
N LYS A 203 13.87 14.60 8.33
CA LYS A 203 14.15 15.47 9.49
C LYS A 203 12.93 15.68 10.39
N GLU A 204 11.73 15.51 9.83
CA GLU A 204 10.46 15.61 10.56
C GLU A 204 10.26 14.50 11.59
N ARG A 205 9.52 14.81 12.66
CA ARG A 205 9.35 13.90 13.81
C ARG A 205 8.42 12.71 13.56
N PHE A 206 7.57 12.77 12.53
CA PHE A 206 6.51 11.77 12.29
C PHE A 206 6.50 11.25 10.85
N PRO A 207 7.44 10.38 10.45
CA PRO A 207 7.55 9.89 9.07
C PRO A 207 6.26 9.28 8.52
N GLY A 208 5.51 8.53 9.34
CA GLY A 208 4.25 7.92 8.92
C GLY A 208 3.17 8.95 8.57
N MET A 209 3.08 10.05 9.33
CA MET A 209 2.19 11.17 9.03
C MET A 209 2.60 11.84 7.72
N THR A 210 3.88 12.19 7.59
CA THR A 210 4.42 12.89 6.43
C THR A 210 4.17 12.10 5.14
N ILE A 211 4.47 10.80 5.14
CA ILE A 211 4.25 9.93 3.98
C ILE A 211 2.74 9.84 3.65
N THR A 212 1.91 9.50 4.66
CA THR A 212 0.47 9.27 4.43
C THR A 212 -0.24 10.53 3.93
N TYR A 213 0.10 11.70 4.47
CA TYR A 213 -0.51 12.96 4.05
C TYR A 213 0.00 13.46 2.71
N ALA A 214 1.24 13.20 2.33
CA ALA A 214 1.72 13.55 0.99
C ALA A 214 0.95 12.75 -0.07
N GLU A 215 0.76 11.45 0.14
CA GLU A 215 -0.02 10.62 -0.76
C GLU A 215 -1.50 11.01 -0.83
N MET A 216 -2.11 11.34 0.32
CA MET A 216 -3.49 11.80 0.40
C MET A 216 -3.69 13.14 -0.34
N GLN A 217 -2.81 14.11 -0.11
CA GLN A 217 -2.88 15.42 -0.76
C GLN A 217 -2.73 15.31 -2.29
N MET A 218 -1.87 14.41 -2.77
CA MET A 218 -1.73 14.13 -4.19
C MET A 218 -3.03 13.57 -4.78
N ALA A 219 -3.61 12.54 -4.14
CA ALA A 219 -4.88 11.96 -4.59
C ALA A 219 -6.04 12.98 -4.57
N GLU A 220 -6.10 13.84 -3.55
CA GLU A 220 -7.08 14.93 -3.47
C GLU A 220 -6.87 16.00 -4.56
N ALA A 221 -5.63 16.37 -4.85
CA ALA A 221 -5.31 17.33 -5.90
C ALA A 221 -5.74 16.80 -7.28
N ILE A 222 -5.46 15.53 -7.57
CA ILE A 222 -5.89 14.86 -8.81
C ILE A 222 -7.41 14.75 -8.87
N SER A 223 -8.06 14.38 -7.76
CA SER A 223 -9.52 14.28 -7.70
C SER A 223 -10.22 15.62 -7.95
N LYS A 224 -9.70 16.72 -7.40
CA LYS A 224 -10.21 18.08 -7.68
C LYS A 224 -10.07 18.47 -9.15
N ALA A 225 -9.03 17.97 -9.83
CA ALA A 225 -8.78 18.23 -11.24
C ALA A 225 -9.63 17.36 -12.19
N LEU A 226 -10.17 16.21 -11.71
CA LEU A 226 -10.86 15.21 -12.53
C LEU A 226 -12.18 14.72 -11.87
N PRO A 227 -13.26 15.53 -11.90
CA PRO A 227 -14.54 15.14 -11.33
C PRO A 227 -15.40 14.40 -12.36
N ASP A 228 -15.57 13.06 -12.23
CA ASP A 228 -16.69 12.21 -12.75
C ASP A 228 -16.18 10.79 -13.13
N ARG A 229 -16.88 9.63 -13.13
CA ARG A 229 -18.14 9.01 -12.61
C ARG A 229 -18.17 7.51 -13.07
N MET A 230 -18.84 6.64 -12.28
CA MET A 230 -18.92 5.14 -12.29
C MET A 230 -19.54 4.36 -13.48
N THR A 231 -19.17 3.06 -13.69
CA THR A 231 -19.99 1.93 -14.28
C THR A 231 -19.54 0.47 -13.90
N LYS A 232 -20.41 -0.56 -14.09
CA LYS A 232 -20.54 -1.93 -13.44
C LYS A 232 -19.78 -3.19 -13.96
N GLY A 233 -19.44 -4.21 -13.10
CA GLY A 233 -19.13 -5.65 -13.44
C GLY A 233 -18.10 -6.49 -12.58
N ASP A 234 -18.28 -7.83 -12.50
CA ASP A 234 -17.81 -8.99 -11.62
C ASP A 234 -16.54 -8.99 -10.69
N VAL A 235 -16.58 -9.76 -9.56
CA VAL A 235 -16.37 -9.23 -8.17
C VAL A 235 -16.71 -7.78 -8.22
N VAL A 236 -18.03 -7.63 -8.28
CA VAL A 236 -18.57 -6.57 -9.09
C VAL A 236 -18.30 -5.24 -8.46
N GLY A 237 -17.83 -5.15 -7.22
CA GLY A 237 -17.97 -3.93 -6.46
C GLY A 237 -17.96 -4.06 -4.96
N VAL A 238 -18.31 -2.96 -4.30
CA VAL A 238 -18.54 -2.91 -2.85
C VAL A 238 -19.92 -2.34 -2.58
N LYS A 239 -20.60 -2.92 -1.59
CA LYS A 239 -21.81 -2.36 -0.98
C LYS A 239 -21.38 -1.56 0.25
N TYR A 240 -21.75 -0.29 0.33
CA TYR A 240 -21.38 0.59 1.45
C TYR A 240 -22.56 1.44 1.90
N GLU A 241 -22.52 1.92 3.13
CA GLU A 241 -23.53 2.79 3.70
C GLU A 241 -22.98 4.22 3.89
N LYS A 242 -23.76 5.24 3.51
CA LYS A 242 -23.45 6.65 3.74
C LYS A 242 -24.73 7.42 4.03
N GLY A 243 -24.80 8.05 5.20
CA GLY A 243 -25.98 8.84 5.63
C GLY A 243 -27.27 7.99 5.68
N GLY A 244 -27.17 6.75 6.18
CA GLY A 244 -28.31 5.82 6.29
C GLY A 244 -28.81 5.24 4.96
N LYS A 245 -28.13 5.53 3.84
CA LYS A 245 -28.44 4.96 2.52
C LYS A 245 -27.37 3.98 2.09
N THR A 246 -27.81 2.90 1.47
CA THR A 246 -26.96 1.88 0.87
C THR A 246 -26.65 2.23 -0.58
N TYR A 247 -25.39 2.08 -0.97
CA TYR A 247 -24.88 2.29 -2.33
C TYR A 247 -24.10 1.06 -2.80
N THR A 248 -23.96 0.92 -4.12
CA THR A 248 -23.14 -0.10 -4.75
C THR A 248 -22.19 0.57 -5.74
N LEU A 249 -20.89 0.46 -5.51
CA LEU A 249 -19.86 0.78 -6.51
C LEU A 249 -19.46 -0.48 -7.20
N GLU A 250 -18.98 -0.36 -8.44
CA GLU A 250 -18.58 -1.53 -9.19
C GLU A 250 -17.24 -1.44 -9.92
N GLY A 251 -16.49 -2.56 -9.92
CA GLY A 251 -15.10 -2.68 -10.37
C GLY A 251 -14.25 -3.57 -9.46
N PRO A 252 -13.01 -3.92 -9.88
CA PRO A 252 -12.08 -4.70 -9.06
C PRO A 252 -11.71 -3.95 -7.79
N VAL A 253 -11.52 -4.70 -6.69
CA VAL A 253 -11.43 -4.17 -5.33
C VAL A 253 -10.07 -4.46 -4.70
N ILE A 254 -9.45 -3.45 -4.10
CA ILE A 254 -8.30 -3.58 -3.20
C ILE A 254 -8.77 -3.28 -1.77
N LEU A 255 -8.70 -4.29 -0.89
CA LEU A 255 -8.93 -4.14 0.54
C LEU A 255 -7.65 -3.61 1.22
N ALA A 256 -7.74 -2.43 1.83
CA ALA A 256 -6.65 -1.74 2.51
C ALA A 256 -7.09 -1.20 3.90
N THR A 257 -7.95 -1.96 4.58
CA THR A 257 -8.69 -1.53 5.77
C THR A 257 -7.88 -1.45 7.07
N GLY A 258 -6.58 -1.76 7.02
CA GLY A 258 -5.74 -1.93 8.20
C GLY A 258 -6.00 -3.26 8.94
N GLY A 259 -5.26 -3.47 10.02
CA GLY A 259 -5.32 -4.71 10.80
C GLY A 259 -6.34 -4.66 11.95
N TYR A 260 -6.49 -5.79 12.63
CA TYR A 260 -7.43 -5.99 13.75
C TYR A 260 -6.84 -5.67 15.13
N GLY A 261 -5.72 -4.93 15.21
CA GLY A 261 -5.00 -4.69 16.47
C GLY A 261 -5.78 -3.86 17.51
N ALA A 262 -6.87 -3.20 17.11
CA ALA A 262 -7.78 -2.47 18.00
C ALA A 262 -9.09 -3.25 18.28
N ASP A 263 -9.20 -4.49 17.83
CA ASP A 263 -10.34 -5.37 18.11
C ASP A 263 -10.09 -6.13 19.42
N PHE A 264 -10.57 -5.56 20.53
CA PHE A 264 -10.46 -6.15 21.86
C PHE A 264 -11.54 -7.22 22.14
N SER A 265 -12.48 -7.46 21.20
CA SER A 265 -13.57 -8.43 21.41
C SER A 265 -13.08 -9.88 21.54
N LYS A 266 -11.83 -10.15 21.18
CA LYS A 266 -11.16 -11.45 21.35
C LYS A 266 -10.22 -11.53 22.56
N MET A 267 -10.12 -10.50 23.41
CA MET A 267 -9.33 -10.53 24.65
C MET A 267 -10.16 -10.94 25.87
N VAL A 268 -10.97 -11.99 25.74
CA VAL A 268 -11.56 -12.68 26.90
C VAL A 268 -11.11 -14.14 26.81
N SER A 269 -10.08 -14.46 27.58
CA SER A 269 -9.75 -15.82 28.01
C SER A 269 -10.10 -15.95 29.48
#